data_AF-A0A7X5VN40-F1
#
_entry.id   AF-A0A7X5VN40-F1
#
_cell.length_a   1.000
_cell.length_b   1.000
_cell.length_c   1.000
_cell.angle_alpha   90.00
_cell.angle_beta   90.00
_cell.angle_gamma   90.00
#
_symmetry.space_group_name_H-M   'P 1'
#
loop_
_entity.id
_entity.type
_entity.pdbx_description
1 polymer ?
#
loop_
_entity_poly.entity_id
_entity_poly.type
_entity_poly.pdbx_seq_one_letter_code
_entity_poly.pdbx_strand_id
1 'polypeptide(L)'
;KGVFAFNPPYGERMQSGEAGLLPLYRDLGRTLKRFDGWRAAVIVGNEDFQDAFGARPSMAKPTIASGLRAQFLVFDLGAKPRR
;
A
#
# COMPACT_ATOMS: atom_id res chain seq x y z
N LYS A 1 6.31 14.83 11.90
CA LYS A 1 6.32 13.74 10.88
C LYS A 1 5.82 12.47 11.55
N GLY A 2 5.10 11.62 10.83
CA GLY A 2 4.51 10.41 11.38
C GLY A 2 4.53 9.24 10.40
N VAL A 3 3.92 8.14 10.81
CA VAL A 3 3.80 6.91 10.02
C VAL A 3 2.35 6.48 9.99
N PHE A 4 1.81 6.25 8.80
CA PHE A 4 0.59 5.48 8.62
C PHE A 4 0.95 4.00 8.59
N ALA A 5 0.44 3.20 9.52
CA ALA A 5 0.60 1.75 9.52
C ALA A 5 -0.76 1.08 9.32
N PHE A 6 -0.93 0.31 8.25
CA PHE A 6 -2.23 -0.27 7.90
C PHE A 6 -2.11 -1.59 7.12
N ASN A 7 -3.21 -2.34 7.08
CA ASN A 7 -3.33 -3.64 6.42
C ASN A 7 -4.63 -3.60 5.59
N PRO A 8 -4.59 -3.02 4.37
CA PRO A 8 -5.80 -2.85 3.56
C PRO A 8 -6.38 -4.22 3.20
N PRO A 9 -7.67 -4.29 2.84
CA PRO A 9 -8.24 -5.55 2.36
C PRO A 9 -7.46 -6.04 1.12
N TYR A 10 -7.19 -7.34 1.05
CA TYR A 10 -6.65 -8.04 -0.13
C TYR A 10 -7.18 -9.48 -0.17
N GLY A 11 -7.26 -10.05 -1.37
CA GLY A 11 -7.76 -11.41 -1.61
C GLY A 11 -9.23 -11.62 -1.25
N GLU A 12 -9.66 -12.89 -1.23
CA GLU A 12 -11.02 -13.42 -0.95
C GLU A 12 -11.67 -12.99 0.39
N ARG A 13 -11.13 -12.00 1.10
CA ARG A 13 -11.71 -11.49 2.36
C ARG A 13 -12.87 -10.51 2.14
N MET A 14 -13.19 -10.15 0.90
CA MET A 14 -14.42 -9.42 0.57
C MET A 14 -15.34 -10.31 -0.29
N GLN A 15 -16.53 -10.59 0.23
CA GLN A 15 -17.61 -11.30 -0.48
C GLN A 15 -18.02 -10.63 -1.81
N SER A 16 -17.54 -9.42 -2.08
CA SER A 16 -17.80 -8.60 -3.26
C SER A 16 -16.72 -8.69 -4.36
N GLY A 17 -15.68 -9.51 -4.18
CA GLY A 17 -14.63 -9.74 -5.18
C GLY A 17 -13.57 -8.63 -5.29
N GLU A 18 -12.63 -8.80 -6.21
CA GLU A 18 -11.44 -7.94 -6.39
C GLU A 18 -11.73 -6.57 -7.03
N ALA A 19 -12.91 -6.38 -7.63
CA ALA A 19 -13.25 -5.22 -8.46
C ALA A 19 -13.13 -3.86 -7.74
N GLY A 20 -13.24 -3.83 -6.41
CA GLY A 20 -13.14 -2.60 -5.59
C GLY A 20 -11.74 -2.29 -5.06
N LEU A 21 -10.77 -3.21 -5.18
CA LEU A 21 -9.47 -3.08 -4.51
C LEU A 21 -8.53 -2.06 -5.16
N LEU A 22 -8.39 -2.10 -6.49
CA LEU A 22 -7.51 -1.17 -7.19
C LEU A 22 -7.94 0.30 -7.05
N PRO A 23 -9.24 0.66 -7.17
CA PRO A 23 -9.70 2.02 -6.87
C PRO A 23 -9.37 2.46 -5.44
N LEU A 24 -9.58 1.60 -4.44
CA LEU A 24 -9.22 1.88 -3.05
C LEU A 24 -7.72 2.16 -2.89
N TYR A 25 -6.86 1.32 -3.47
CA TYR A 25 -5.41 1.50 -3.39
C TYR A 25 -4.96 2.82 -4.05
N ARG A 26 -5.57 3.19 -5.19
CA ARG A 26 -5.35 4.48 -5.84
C ARG A 26 -5.75 5.63 -4.93
N ASP A 27 -6.89 5.53 -4.26
CA ASP A 27 -7.38 6.57 -3.34
C ASP A 27 -6.51 6.72 -2.10
N LEU A 28 -6.03 5.60 -1.55
CA LEU A 28 -5.03 5.60 -0.50
C LEU A 28 -3.75 6.31 -0.95
N GLY A 29 -3.21 5.95 -2.11
CA GLY A 29 -2.02 6.59 -2.68
C GLY A 29 -2.19 8.10 -2.87
N ARG A 30 -3.29 8.51 -3.53
CA ARG A 30 -3.63 9.93 -3.75
C ARG A 30 -3.77 10.70 -2.43
N THR A 31 -4.37 10.08 -1.42
CA THR A 31 -4.62 10.70 -0.13
C THR A 31 -3.36 10.85 0.70
N LEU A 32 -2.59 9.76 0.86
CA LEU A 32 -1.44 9.70 1.76
C LEU A 32 -0.24 10.50 1.21
N LYS A 33 -0.07 10.61 -0.10
CA LYS A 33 1.01 11.42 -0.70
C LYS A 33 0.94 12.92 -0.37
N ARG A 34 -0.20 13.41 0.11
CA ARG A 34 -0.36 14.81 0.56
C ARG A 34 0.37 15.11 1.87
N PHE A 35 0.80 14.07 2.60
CA PHE A 35 1.48 14.21 3.88
C PHE A 35 3.01 14.23 3.67
N ASP A 36 3.56 15.42 3.42
CA ASP A 36 4.98 15.57 3.09
C ASP A 36 5.94 15.20 4.23
N GLY A 37 6.95 14.39 3.91
CA GLY A 37 7.93 13.86 4.86
C GLY A 37 7.39 12.79 5.81
N TRP A 38 6.21 12.23 5.55
CA TRP A 38 5.66 11.08 6.28
C TRP A 38 6.05 9.76 5.64
N ARG A 39 5.76 8.66 6.33
CA ARG A 39 5.89 7.30 5.78
C ARG A 39 4.56 6.56 5.80
N ALA A 40 4.38 5.65 4.85
CA ALA A 40 3.36 4.61 4.92
C ALA A 40 4.06 3.26 5.10
N ALA A 41 3.56 2.43 6.02
CA ALA A 41 3.97 1.07 6.26
C ALA A 41 2.75 0.16 6.10
N VAL A 42 2.79 -0.77 5.14
CA VAL A 42 1.62 -1.54 4.73
C VAL A 42 1.92 -3.02 4.59
N ILE A 43 1.00 -3.87 5.04
CA ILE A 43 1.01 -5.30 4.75
C ILE A 43 -0.05 -5.56 3.69
N VAL A 44 0.34 -6.15 2.55
CA VAL A 44 -0.58 -6.39 1.44
C VAL A 44 -0.22 -7.68 0.70
N GLY A 45 -1.24 -8.47 0.36
CA GLY A 45 -1.11 -9.71 -0.41
C GLY A 45 -1.43 -9.58 -1.90
N ASN A 46 -1.89 -8.42 -2.35
CA ASN A 46 -2.21 -8.15 -3.76
C ASN A 46 -0.99 -7.52 -4.46
N GLU A 47 -0.53 -8.15 -5.55
CA GLU A 47 0.68 -7.76 -6.28
C GLU A 47 0.52 -6.41 -7.02
N ASP A 48 -0.70 -6.06 -7.43
CA ASP A 48 -1.02 -4.79 -8.10
C ASP A 48 -1.08 -3.59 -7.15
N PHE A 49 -0.91 -3.80 -5.84
CA PHE A 49 -1.00 -2.72 -4.85
C PHE A 49 0.00 -1.61 -5.12
N GLN A 50 1.26 -1.92 -5.45
CA GLN A 50 2.30 -0.90 -5.62
C GLN A 50 1.98 0.05 -6.79
N ASP A 51 1.56 -0.52 -7.92
CA ASP A 51 1.17 0.22 -9.11
C ASP A 51 -0.08 1.07 -8.85
N ALA A 52 -1.07 0.49 -8.18
CA ALA A 52 -2.30 1.21 -7.84
C ALA A 52 -2.06 2.33 -6.80
N PHE A 53 -1.27 2.07 -5.76
CA PHE A 53 -0.85 3.07 -4.77
C PHE A 53 0.02 4.17 -5.41
N GLY A 54 0.73 3.83 -6.50
CA GLY A 54 1.46 4.73 -7.38
C GLY A 54 2.73 5.31 -6.75
N ALA A 55 3.34 4.61 -5.81
CA ALA A 55 4.61 5.01 -5.19
C ALA A 55 5.58 3.84 -5.22
N ARG A 56 6.88 4.12 -5.26
CA ARG A 56 7.91 3.10 -5.12
C ARG A 56 8.22 2.90 -3.64
N PRO A 57 8.21 1.67 -3.11
CA PRO A 57 8.60 1.44 -1.73
C PRO A 57 10.10 1.69 -1.54
N SER A 58 10.47 2.30 -0.42
CA SER A 58 11.87 2.37 0.05
C SER A 58 12.30 1.09 0.77
N MET A 59 11.35 0.24 1.16
CA MET A 59 11.62 -1.10 1.67
C MET A 59 10.47 -2.05 1.29
N ALA A 60 10.83 -3.26 0.87
CA ALA A 60 9.90 -4.37 0.68
C ALA A 60 10.46 -5.61 1.35
N LYS A 61 9.64 -6.30 2.16
CA LYS A 61 10.00 -7.58 2.78
C LYS A 61 8.88 -8.60 2.56
N PRO A 62 9.18 -9.85 2.16
CA PRO A 62 8.17 -10.89 2.14
C PRO A 62 7.67 -11.16 3.57
N THR A 63 6.39 -11.47 3.70
CA THR A 63 5.76 -11.81 4.98
C THR A 63 4.57 -12.75 4.76
N ILE A 64 3.94 -13.17 5.86
CA ILE A 64 2.71 -13.96 5.86
C ILE A 64 1.68 -13.21 6.69
N ALA A 65 0.49 -13.02 6.12
CA ALA A 65 -0.62 -12.37 6.80
C ALA A 65 -1.85 -13.26 6.75
N SER A 66 -2.27 -13.74 7.93
CA SER A 66 -3.35 -14.73 8.08
C SER A 66 -3.19 -15.97 7.20
N GLY A 67 -1.97 -16.50 7.08
CA GLY A 67 -1.69 -17.70 6.28
C GLY A 67 -1.53 -17.47 4.77
N LEU A 68 -1.74 -16.24 4.29
CA LEU A 68 -1.53 -15.86 2.90
C LEU A 68 -0.16 -15.22 2.70
N ARG A 69 0.44 -15.43 1.52
CA ARG A 69 1.64 -14.69 1.11
C ARG A 69 1.33 -13.21 0.99
N ALA A 70 2.19 -12.38 1.58
CA ALA A 70 2.07 -10.94 1.55
C ALA A 70 3.45 -10.28 1.52
N GLN A 71 3.45 -8.95 1.37
CA GLN A 71 4.63 -8.12 1.52
C GLN A 71 4.39 -7.07 2.59
N PHE A 72 5.43 -6.79 3.38
CA PHE A 72 5.52 -5.59 4.19
C PHE A 72 6.28 -4.52 3.39
N LEU A 73 5.59 -3.46 3.01
CA LEU A 73 6.09 -2.37 2.18
C LEU A 73 6.18 -1.09 3.00
N VAL A 74 7.24 -0.31 2.80
CA VAL A 74 7.37 1.04 3.35
C VAL A 74 7.59 2.03 2.23
N PHE A 75 6.87 3.16 2.28
CA PHE A 75 6.94 4.25 1.31
C PHE A 75 7.29 5.55 2.03
N ASP A 76 8.19 6.33 1.44
CA ASP A 76 8.40 7.72 1.80
C ASP A 76 7.39 8.60 1.03
N LEU A 77 6.57 9.35 1.75
CA LEU A 77 5.45 10.13 1.22
C LEU A 77 5.87 11.59 0.96
N GLY A 78 5.30 12.19 -0.08
CA GLY A 78 5.54 13.59 -0.44
C GLY A 78 6.87 13.87 -1.14
N ALA A 79 7.76 12.89 -1.26
CA ALA A 79 8.92 13.01 -2.13
C ALA A 79 8.47 13.17 -3.59
N LYS A 80 8.71 14.36 -4.18
CA LYS A 80 8.52 14.55 -5.63
C LYS A 80 9.32 13.46 -6.37
N PRO A 81 8.77 12.85 -7.43
CA PRO A 81 9.56 11.96 -8.26
C PRO A 81 10.79 12.73 -8.72
N ARG A 82 11.98 12.17 -8.46
CA ARG A 82 13.22 12.71 -9.02
C ARG A 82 13.08 12.58 -10.54
N ARG A 83 12.94 13.73 -11.23
CA ARG A 83 13.05 13.80 -12.69
C ARG A 83 14.43 13.36 -13.13
#